data_AF-A0A7X2J1L4-F1
#
_entry.id   AF-A0A7X2J1L4-F1
#
_cell.length_a   1.000
_cell.length_b   1.000
_cell.length_c   1.000
_cell.angle_alpha   90.00
_cell.angle_beta   90.00
_cell.angle_gamma   90.00
#
_symmetry.space_group_name_H-M   'P 1'
#
loop_
_entity.id
_entity.type
_entity.pdbx_description
1 polymer ?
#
loop_
_entity_poly.entity_id
_entity_poly.type
_entity_poly.pdbx_seq_one_letter_code
_entity_poly.pdbx_strand_id
1 'polypeptide(L)'
;MEKNIKIFISYSWSTKEFIDWVRDDLATKLLNDGIEVILDQWDLKEGYDIYKFMESMVADETVDNVLVLCDKAYQEKANERRGGVGTETQIITPNVYADANQDKFIPIVVERDENGKDFIPIYMKGRKFIDFSSEELFIANYEHLLRTLYKRPQYRKPKKGNPPSYLFSEEEVNDYKFHFLLQQIKSDIFKQRTEAATYKINEFKNEFITSLNSFIIDKTGSAAEVAAVVEDKIDNSLILRNDYVEFIELVLLNNLIDVDFLIGFFEDLYNKYKEIKSNVSGTFYDIQFNHFQFLIRELFLYTVTVLINTERYETINKLINARYFLYREYVQNGKEGADFERFDCYLGSLEELQNKKFERKFYSYMAEKIVNRATINKLQKVDLAQTDTLLYYLSVLRTKESDRYWFPRLYVYLGYSKIELLQKIESRRHFDKVKALFGVNDIQELKELFFNFNNPYSQGYSHSFDNVPNISDYIEIEKIGKYS
;
A
#
# COMPACT_ATOMS: atom_id res chain seq x y z
N MET A 1 -1.22 -34.57 -6.59
CA MET A 1 -1.92 -35.52 -7.47
C MET A 1 -3.00 -34.75 -8.18
N GLU A 2 -2.90 -34.61 -9.51
CA GLU A 2 -3.97 -34.01 -10.30
C GLU A 2 -5.22 -34.89 -10.15
N LYS A 3 -6.37 -34.26 -9.90
CA LYS A 3 -7.63 -34.98 -9.76
C LYS A 3 -7.95 -35.60 -11.13
N ASN A 4 -8.05 -36.91 -11.21
CA ASN A 4 -8.54 -37.59 -12.40
C ASN A 4 -10.02 -37.23 -12.59
N ILE A 5 -10.38 -36.61 -13.72
CA ILE A 5 -11.74 -36.17 -14.01
C ILE A 5 -12.41 -37.24 -14.86
N LYS A 6 -13.57 -37.71 -14.43
CA LYS A 6 -14.34 -38.71 -15.17
C LYS A 6 -15.65 -38.13 -15.66
N ILE A 7 -15.98 -38.33 -16.94
CA ILE A 7 -17.20 -37.82 -17.55
C ILE A 7 -17.96 -38.91 -18.29
N PHE A 8 -19.27 -38.70 -18.44
CA PHE A 8 -20.12 -39.51 -19.31
C PHE A 8 -20.70 -38.64 -20.43
N ILE A 9 -20.72 -39.13 -21.66
CA ILE A 9 -21.30 -38.43 -22.82
C ILE A 9 -22.64 -39.07 -23.19
N SER A 10 -23.73 -38.31 -23.03
CA SER A 10 -25.08 -38.69 -23.39
C SER A 10 -25.48 -37.99 -24.68
N TYR A 11 -25.78 -38.76 -25.73
CA TYR A 11 -26.08 -38.25 -27.06
C TYR A 11 -27.08 -39.16 -27.78
N SER A 12 -27.71 -38.65 -28.86
CA SER A 12 -28.67 -39.42 -29.64
C SER A 12 -27.96 -40.13 -30.80
N TRP A 13 -28.41 -41.34 -31.15
CA TRP A 13 -27.97 -42.03 -32.36
C TRP A 13 -28.78 -41.51 -33.56
N SER A 14 -28.57 -40.25 -33.92
CA SER A 14 -29.32 -39.57 -35.00
C SER A 14 -28.79 -39.94 -36.39
N THR A 15 -27.50 -39.68 -36.64
CA THR A 15 -26.83 -40.02 -37.90
C THR A 15 -25.50 -40.71 -37.65
N LYS A 16 -25.03 -41.49 -38.63
CA LYS A 16 -23.73 -42.17 -38.52
C LYS A 16 -22.59 -41.14 -38.39
N GLU A 17 -22.68 -40.04 -39.14
CA GLU A 17 -21.71 -38.95 -39.11
C GLU A 17 -21.62 -38.31 -37.72
N PHE A 18 -22.76 -38.09 -37.05
CA PHE A 18 -22.77 -37.55 -35.69
C PHE A 18 -22.20 -38.55 -34.69
N ILE A 19 -22.56 -39.83 -34.78
CA ILE A 19 -22.04 -40.89 -33.91
C ILE A 19 -20.52 -41.01 -34.03
N ASP A 20 -19.99 -40.97 -35.26
CA ASP A 20 -18.56 -41.03 -35.52
C ASP A 20 -17.85 -39.76 -35.00
N TRP A 21 -18.42 -38.57 -35.20
CA TRP A 21 -17.90 -37.31 -34.65
C TRP A 21 -17.82 -37.30 -33.11
N VAL A 22 -18.87 -37.79 -32.42
CA VAL A 22 -18.86 -37.89 -30.95
C VAL A 22 -17.72 -38.76 -30.45
N ARG A 23 -17.47 -39.89 -31.13
CA ARG A 23 -16.39 -40.84 -30.77
C ARG A 23 -15.01 -40.29 -31.11
N ASP A 24 -14.81 -39.89 -32.35
CA ASP A 24 -13.49 -39.65 -32.92
C ASP A 24 -12.99 -38.23 -32.65
N ASP A 25 -13.87 -37.22 -32.65
CA ASP A 25 -13.47 -35.82 -32.50
C ASP A 25 -13.66 -35.29 -31.07
N LEU A 26 -14.76 -35.66 -30.40
CA LEU A 26 -15.05 -35.17 -29.05
C LEU A 26 -14.46 -36.07 -27.95
N ALA A 27 -14.87 -37.34 -27.91
CA ALA A 27 -14.48 -38.25 -26.83
C ALA A 27 -12.97 -38.56 -26.84
N THR A 28 -12.41 -38.86 -28.01
CA THR A 28 -10.96 -39.11 -28.16
C THR A 28 -10.12 -37.89 -27.80
N LYS A 29 -10.57 -36.68 -28.12
CA LYS A 29 -9.85 -35.45 -27.78
C LYS A 29 -9.87 -35.18 -26.27
N LEU A 30 -11.01 -35.40 -25.61
CA LEU A 30 -11.12 -35.29 -24.15
C LEU A 30 -10.23 -36.31 -23.42
N LEU A 31 -10.13 -37.55 -23.93
CA LEU A 31 -9.17 -38.55 -23.44
C LEU A 31 -7.72 -38.08 -23.58
N ASN A 32 -7.36 -37.53 -24.74
CA ASN A 32 -6.02 -36.97 -24.98
C ASN A 32 -5.69 -35.78 -24.06
N ASP A 33 -6.71 -35.03 -23.63
CA ASP A 33 -6.60 -33.93 -22.67
C ASP A 33 -6.68 -34.39 -21.19
N GLY A 34 -6.55 -35.70 -20.94
CA GLY A 34 -6.42 -36.28 -19.61
C GLY A 34 -7.74 -36.46 -18.85
N ILE A 35 -8.87 -36.47 -19.55
CA ILE A 35 -10.21 -36.69 -18.97
C ILE A 35 -10.64 -38.13 -19.28
N GLU A 36 -11.00 -38.89 -18.25
CA GLU A 36 -11.53 -40.24 -18.42
C GLU A 36 -12.97 -40.15 -18.97
N VAL A 37 -13.19 -40.65 -20.19
CA VAL A 37 -14.49 -40.57 -20.88
C VAL A 37 -15.16 -41.93 -20.89
N ILE A 38 -16.40 -41.97 -20.38
CA ILE A 38 -17.31 -43.10 -20.52
C ILE A 38 -18.20 -42.85 -21.73
N LEU A 39 -18.21 -43.79 -22.67
CA LEU A 39 -18.99 -43.73 -23.89
C LEU A 39 -19.71 -45.07 -24.10
N ASP A 40 -20.98 -45.04 -24.50
CA ASP A 40 -21.76 -46.25 -24.74
C ASP A 40 -21.09 -47.19 -25.76
N GLN A 41 -20.48 -46.66 -26.81
CA GLN A 41 -19.73 -47.42 -27.82
C GLN A 41 -18.49 -48.15 -27.27
N TRP A 42 -17.92 -47.71 -26.15
CA TRP A 42 -16.70 -48.28 -25.56
C TRP A 42 -16.99 -49.15 -24.34
N ASP A 43 -17.97 -48.75 -23.53
CA ASP A 43 -18.19 -49.30 -22.20
C ASP A 43 -19.42 -50.20 -22.10
N LEU A 44 -20.35 -50.13 -23.07
CA LEU A 44 -21.57 -50.93 -23.06
C LEU A 44 -21.37 -52.27 -23.80
N LYS A 45 -21.56 -53.38 -23.09
CA LYS A 45 -21.47 -54.75 -23.65
C LYS A 45 -22.82 -55.24 -24.14
N GLU A 46 -22.81 -56.12 -25.15
CA GLU A 46 -24.03 -56.76 -25.68
C GLU A 46 -24.83 -57.46 -24.56
N GLY A 47 -26.14 -57.20 -24.50
CA GLY A 47 -27.06 -57.76 -23.50
C GLY A 47 -27.27 -56.92 -22.23
N TYR A 48 -26.61 -55.76 -22.08
CA TYR A 48 -26.84 -54.85 -20.96
C TYR A 48 -28.14 -54.05 -21.14
N ASP A 49 -28.83 -53.81 -20.02
CA ASP A 49 -29.94 -52.86 -19.95
C ASP A 49 -29.36 -51.43 -19.93
N ILE A 50 -29.45 -50.76 -21.08
CA ILE A 50 -28.89 -49.41 -21.29
C ILE A 50 -29.54 -48.39 -20.34
N TYR A 51 -30.81 -48.59 -19.93
CA TYR A 51 -31.48 -47.69 -18.99
C TYR A 51 -30.81 -47.75 -17.62
N LYS A 52 -30.57 -48.97 -17.12
CA LYS A 52 -29.82 -49.20 -15.87
C LYS A 52 -28.39 -48.71 -15.97
N PHE A 53 -27.76 -48.84 -17.14
CA PHE A 53 -26.41 -48.30 -17.36
C PHE A 53 -26.40 -46.78 -17.20
N MET A 54 -27.33 -46.06 -17.85
CA MET A 54 -27.42 -44.60 -17.72
C MET A 54 -27.72 -44.16 -16.29
N GLU A 55 -28.69 -44.78 -15.62
CA GLU A 55 -28.99 -44.49 -14.22
C GLU A 55 -27.75 -44.70 -13.35
N SER A 56 -26.99 -45.77 -13.59
CA SER A 56 -25.77 -46.05 -12.85
C SER A 56 -24.68 -44.99 -13.08
N MET A 57 -24.49 -44.49 -14.30
CA MET A 57 -23.48 -43.44 -14.59
C MET A 57 -23.85 -42.09 -13.97
N VAL A 58 -25.15 -41.78 -13.93
CA VAL A 58 -25.64 -40.55 -13.30
C VAL A 58 -25.53 -40.66 -11.78
N ALA A 59 -25.85 -41.82 -11.19
CA ALA A 59 -25.75 -42.07 -9.77
C ALA A 59 -24.31 -42.27 -9.27
N ASP A 60 -23.38 -42.66 -10.15
CA ASP A 60 -21.97 -42.89 -9.80
C ASP A 60 -21.29 -41.58 -9.39
N GLU A 61 -20.89 -41.50 -8.12
CA GLU A 61 -20.17 -40.37 -7.53
C GLU A 61 -18.77 -40.17 -8.12
N THR A 62 -18.20 -41.20 -8.76
CA THR A 62 -16.91 -41.09 -9.45
C THR A 62 -17.01 -40.33 -10.77
N VAL A 63 -18.21 -40.22 -11.35
CA VAL A 63 -18.46 -39.43 -12.55
C VAL A 63 -18.70 -37.97 -12.15
N ASP A 64 -17.77 -37.10 -12.52
CA ASP A 64 -17.78 -35.68 -12.16
C ASP A 64 -18.81 -34.87 -12.95
N ASN A 65 -18.96 -35.15 -14.25
CA ASN A 65 -19.86 -34.42 -15.15
C ASN A 65 -20.48 -35.34 -16.20
N VAL A 66 -21.66 -34.97 -16.68
CA VAL A 66 -22.39 -35.61 -17.77
C VAL A 66 -22.58 -34.59 -18.88
N LEU A 67 -21.93 -34.82 -20.01
CA LEU A 67 -22.10 -33.99 -21.21
C LEU A 67 -23.37 -34.44 -21.93
N VAL A 68 -24.28 -33.51 -22.21
CA VAL A 68 -25.55 -33.81 -22.86
C VAL A 68 -25.56 -33.16 -24.23
N LEU A 69 -25.37 -33.94 -25.29
CA LEU A 69 -25.29 -33.44 -26.65
C LEU A 69 -26.71 -33.25 -27.20
N CYS A 70 -27.09 -31.99 -27.30
CA CYS A 70 -28.42 -31.51 -27.66
C CYS A 70 -28.50 -31.29 -29.16
N ASP A 71 -29.01 -32.30 -29.88
CA ASP A 71 -29.48 -32.21 -31.26
C ASP A 71 -31.02 -32.29 -31.31
N LYS A 72 -31.61 -32.11 -32.50
CA LYS A 72 -33.06 -32.15 -32.67
C LYS A 72 -33.65 -33.47 -32.18
N ALA A 73 -33.02 -34.59 -32.54
CA ALA A 73 -33.47 -35.93 -32.17
C ALA A 73 -33.41 -36.15 -30.65
N TYR A 74 -32.37 -35.64 -29.98
CA TYR A 74 -32.24 -35.70 -28.52
C TYR A 74 -33.36 -34.91 -27.85
N GLN A 75 -33.65 -33.69 -28.32
CA GLN A 75 -34.72 -32.86 -27.77
C GLN A 75 -36.10 -33.51 -27.91
N GLU A 76 -36.44 -33.99 -29.10
CA GLU A 76 -37.74 -34.60 -29.41
C GLU A 76 -37.97 -35.83 -28.51
N LYS A 77 -37.01 -36.78 -28.52
CA LYS A 77 -37.09 -37.99 -27.70
C LYS A 77 -37.09 -37.69 -26.20
N ALA A 78 -36.36 -36.68 -25.74
CA ALA A 78 -36.34 -36.28 -24.33
C ALA A 78 -37.68 -35.67 -23.88
N ASN A 79 -38.34 -34.90 -24.76
CA ASN A 79 -39.59 -34.22 -24.47
C ASN A 79 -40.82 -35.14 -24.61
N GLU A 80 -40.81 -36.09 -25.55
CA GLU A 80 -41.90 -37.05 -25.77
C GLU A 80 -42.04 -38.06 -24.62
N ARG A 81 -40.94 -38.37 -23.91
CA ARG A 81 -40.92 -39.27 -22.74
C ARG A 81 -41.71 -38.78 -21.53
N ARG A 82 -42.33 -37.59 -21.58
CA ARG A 82 -43.27 -37.11 -20.58
C ARG A 82 -44.50 -38.03 -20.40
N GLY A 83 -44.75 -38.96 -21.34
CA GLY A 83 -45.87 -39.90 -21.34
C GLY A 83 -45.58 -41.36 -20.90
N GLY A 84 -44.34 -41.72 -20.53
CA GLY A 84 -44.04 -43.01 -19.89
C GLY A 84 -44.01 -44.27 -20.77
N VAL A 85 -44.01 -44.18 -22.11
CA VAL A 85 -43.88 -45.36 -22.98
C VAL A 85 -42.91 -45.06 -24.13
N GLY A 86 -41.68 -45.55 -24.01
CA GLY A 86 -40.67 -45.47 -25.08
C GLY A 86 -39.43 -46.28 -24.72
N THR A 87 -39.08 -47.25 -25.57
CA THR A 87 -38.03 -48.26 -25.40
C THR A 87 -36.64 -47.80 -25.85
N GLU A 88 -36.49 -46.56 -26.33
CA GLU A 88 -35.16 -46.06 -26.70
C GLU A 88 -34.38 -45.64 -25.47
N THR A 89 -33.10 -45.98 -25.44
CA THR A 89 -32.44 -46.23 -24.16
C THR A 89 -31.28 -45.29 -23.85
N GLN A 90 -30.99 -44.32 -24.72
CA GLN A 90 -29.74 -43.52 -24.70
C GLN A 90 -29.93 -42.02 -24.35
N ILE A 91 -31.06 -41.63 -23.75
CA ILE A 91 -31.40 -40.22 -23.50
C ILE A 91 -31.80 -40.01 -22.04
N ILE A 92 -31.22 -38.97 -21.43
CA ILE A 92 -31.49 -38.60 -20.04
C ILE A 92 -32.96 -38.20 -19.91
N THR A 93 -33.65 -38.85 -18.97
CA THR A 93 -35.05 -38.56 -18.67
C THR A 93 -35.18 -37.44 -17.64
N PRO A 94 -36.32 -36.73 -17.61
CA PRO A 94 -36.59 -35.72 -16.59
C PRO A 94 -36.45 -36.23 -15.15
N ASN A 95 -36.82 -37.49 -14.89
CA ASN A 95 -36.72 -38.11 -13.55
C ASN A 95 -35.24 -38.29 -13.15
N VAL A 96 -34.44 -38.89 -14.04
CA VAL A 96 -32.99 -39.08 -13.80
C VAL A 96 -32.27 -37.73 -13.63
N TYR A 97 -32.70 -36.69 -14.36
CA TYR A 97 -32.18 -35.34 -14.16
C TYR A 97 -32.59 -34.72 -12.82
N ALA A 98 -33.83 -34.97 -12.37
CA ALA A 98 -34.36 -34.42 -11.12
C ALA A 98 -33.76 -35.10 -9.87
N ASP A 99 -33.49 -36.40 -9.96
CA ASP A 99 -32.94 -37.20 -8.86
C ASP A 99 -31.42 -37.03 -8.68
N ALA A 100 -30.75 -36.42 -9.65
CA ALA A 100 -29.31 -36.21 -9.66
C ALA A 100 -28.91 -34.76 -9.36
N ASN A 101 -27.63 -34.55 -9.02
CA ASN A 101 -27.10 -33.21 -8.83
C ASN A 101 -27.07 -32.46 -10.17
N GLN A 102 -27.89 -31.42 -10.28
CA GLN A 102 -28.11 -30.68 -11.53
C GLN A 102 -26.83 -30.02 -12.07
N ASP A 103 -25.88 -29.69 -11.21
CA ASP A 103 -24.58 -29.10 -11.59
C ASP A 103 -23.66 -30.11 -12.30
N LYS A 104 -24.00 -31.41 -12.25
CA LYS A 104 -23.29 -32.48 -12.97
C LYS A 104 -23.57 -32.45 -14.47
N PHE A 105 -24.71 -31.91 -14.91
CA PHE A 105 -25.09 -31.92 -16.32
C PHE A 105 -24.62 -30.66 -17.05
N ILE A 106 -23.89 -30.85 -18.15
CA ILE A 106 -23.41 -29.78 -19.02
C ILE A 106 -24.08 -29.95 -20.38
N PRO A 107 -25.09 -29.13 -20.71
CA PRO A 107 -25.70 -29.16 -22.04
C PRO A 107 -24.71 -28.64 -23.09
N ILE A 108 -24.58 -29.37 -24.19
CA ILE A 108 -23.77 -29.00 -25.35
C ILE A 108 -24.71 -28.95 -26.56
N VAL A 109 -24.91 -27.76 -27.13
CA VAL A 109 -25.74 -27.60 -28.34
C VAL A 109 -24.89 -27.95 -29.55
N VAL A 110 -25.31 -28.94 -30.32
CA VAL A 110 -24.60 -29.41 -31.52
C VAL A 110 -25.37 -29.14 -32.81
N GLU A 111 -26.63 -28.73 -32.70
CA GLU A 111 -27.51 -28.41 -33.82
C GLU A 111 -28.43 -27.24 -33.42
N ARG A 112 -28.82 -26.42 -34.40
CA ARG A 112 -29.81 -25.33 -34.24
C ARG A 112 -30.79 -25.35 -35.39
N ASP A 113 -32.00 -24.84 -35.15
CA ASP A 113 -33.01 -24.68 -36.22
C ASP A 113 -32.69 -23.51 -37.16
N GLU A 114 -33.46 -23.38 -38.24
CA GLU A 114 -33.34 -22.31 -39.25
C GLU A 114 -33.49 -20.90 -38.67
N ASN A 115 -34.10 -20.76 -37.49
CA ASN A 115 -34.28 -19.50 -36.78
C ASN A 115 -33.21 -19.27 -35.71
N GLY A 116 -32.19 -20.13 -35.63
CA GLY A 116 -31.09 -20.07 -34.67
C GLY A 116 -31.45 -20.57 -33.27
N LYS A 117 -32.60 -21.22 -33.10
CA LYS A 117 -33.06 -21.78 -31.83
C LYS A 117 -32.34 -23.09 -31.52
N ASP A 118 -31.98 -23.23 -30.26
CA ASP A 118 -31.24 -24.31 -29.63
C ASP A 118 -32.13 -25.49 -29.24
N PHE A 119 -31.68 -26.72 -29.54
CA PHE A 119 -32.40 -27.97 -29.29
C PHE A 119 -32.19 -28.50 -27.86
N ILE A 120 -32.35 -27.65 -26.84
CA ILE A 120 -32.19 -28.07 -25.42
C ILE A 120 -33.51 -28.68 -24.89
N PRO A 121 -33.50 -29.86 -24.23
CA PRO A 121 -34.69 -30.43 -23.60
C PRO A 121 -35.38 -29.48 -22.60
N ILE A 122 -36.70 -29.57 -22.47
CA ILE A 122 -37.50 -28.62 -21.65
C ILE A 122 -37.01 -28.56 -20.20
N TYR A 123 -36.61 -29.70 -19.63
CA TYR A 123 -36.18 -29.78 -18.24
C TYR A 123 -34.78 -29.16 -17.97
N MET A 124 -33.99 -28.88 -19.02
CA MET A 124 -32.71 -28.18 -18.92
C MET A 124 -32.79 -26.71 -19.35
N LYS A 125 -33.98 -26.23 -19.72
CA LYS A 125 -34.17 -24.86 -20.23
C LYS A 125 -33.81 -23.83 -19.16
N GLY A 126 -32.96 -22.86 -19.52
CA GLY A 126 -32.45 -21.81 -18.62
C GLY A 126 -31.11 -22.10 -17.96
N ARG A 127 -30.49 -23.26 -18.23
CA ARG A 127 -29.12 -23.56 -17.82
C ARG A 127 -28.12 -22.96 -18.80
N LYS A 128 -26.91 -22.67 -18.31
CA LYS A 128 -25.78 -22.34 -19.18
C LYS A 128 -25.39 -23.59 -19.96
N PHE A 129 -25.18 -23.42 -21.26
CA PHE A 129 -24.77 -24.46 -22.17
C PHE A 129 -23.49 -24.05 -22.90
N ILE A 130 -22.84 -25.00 -23.55
CA ILE A 130 -21.72 -24.78 -24.44
C ILE A 130 -22.19 -25.01 -25.87
N ASP A 131 -21.77 -24.16 -26.81
CA ASP A 131 -22.25 -24.21 -28.18
C ASP A 131 -21.19 -24.77 -29.13
N PHE A 132 -21.48 -25.92 -29.71
CA PHE A 132 -20.70 -26.65 -30.72
C PHE A 132 -21.48 -26.79 -32.05
N SER A 133 -22.48 -25.95 -32.32
CA SER A 133 -23.35 -26.10 -33.49
C SER A 133 -22.67 -25.88 -34.85
N SER A 134 -21.40 -25.48 -34.88
CA SER A 134 -20.57 -25.39 -36.08
C SER A 134 -19.12 -25.73 -35.74
N GLU A 135 -18.33 -26.09 -36.74
CA GLU A 135 -16.91 -26.42 -36.57
C GLU A 135 -16.11 -25.25 -35.95
N GLU A 136 -16.40 -24.01 -36.36
CA GLU A 136 -15.79 -22.81 -35.78
C GLU A 136 -16.12 -22.65 -34.28
N LEU A 137 -17.38 -22.88 -33.92
CA LEU A 137 -17.85 -22.79 -32.53
C LEU A 137 -17.29 -23.93 -31.67
N PHE A 138 -17.17 -25.13 -32.23
CA PHE A 138 -16.49 -26.24 -31.57
C PHE A 138 -15.05 -25.86 -31.22
N ILE A 139 -14.27 -25.37 -32.19
CA ILE A 139 -12.87 -24.96 -31.95
C ILE A 139 -12.80 -23.83 -30.90
N ALA A 140 -13.64 -22.80 -31.03
CA ALA A 140 -13.62 -21.64 -30.14
C ALA A 140 -14.04 -21.98 -28.69
N ASN A 141 -15.01 -22.89 -28.52
CA ASN A 141 -15.58 -23.21 -27.22
C ASN A 141 -14.98 -24.47 -26.58
N TYR A 142 -14.13 -25.24 -27.28
CA TYR A 142 -13.50 -26.43 -26.71
C TYR A 142 -12.64 -26.11 -25.48
N GLU A 143 -11.86 -25.02 -25.49
CA GLU A 143 -11.11 -24.57 -24.31
C GLU A 143 -12.05 -24.21 -23.15
N HIS A 144 -13.23 -23.65 -23.45
CA HIS A 144 -14.24 -23.33 -22.44
C HIS A 144 -14.80 -24.60 -21.78
N LEU A 145 -15.04 -25.67 -22.55
CA LEU A 145 -15.44 -26.98 -22.02
C LEU A 145 -14.35 -27.55 -21.10
N LEU A 146 -13.09 -27.58 -21.53
CA LEU A 146 -11.98 -28.07 -20.70
C LEU A 146 -11.87 -27.30 -19.38
N ARG A 147 -11.90 -25.97 -19.43
CA ARG A 147 -11.87 -25.11 -18.24
C ARG A 147 -13.04 -25.40 -17.29
N THR A 148 -14.21 -25.70 -17.84
CA THR A 148 -15.40 -26.06 -17.06
C THR A 148 -15.19 -27.39 -16.35
N LEU A 149 -14.73 -28.42 -17.07
CA LEU A 149 -14.46 -29.75 -16.52
C LEU A 149 -13.38 -29.70 -15.42
N TYR A 150 -12.28 -28.97 -15.65
CA TYR A 150 -11.20 -28.77 -14.67
C TYR A 150 -11.53 -27.77 -13.54
N LYS A 151 -12.73 -27.18 -13.52
CA LYS A 151 -13.17 -26.15 -12.55
C LYS A 151 -12.20 -24.96 -12.49
N ARG A 152 -11.68 -24.52 -13.65
CA ARG A 152 -10.75 -23.39 -13.83
C ARG A 152 -11.46 -22.24 -14.57
N PRO A 153 -12.24 -21.39 -13.87
CA PRO A 153 -13.00 -20.31 -14.52
C PRO A 153 -12.06 -19.35 -15.26
N GLN A 154 -12.49 -18.88 -16.43
CA GLN A 154 -11.77 -17.90 -17.26
C GLN A 154 -11.48 -16.61 -16.48
N TYR A 155 -12.43 -16.18 -15.64
CA TYR A 155 -12.29 -15.02 -14.76
C TYR A 155 -12.22 -15.47 -13.30
N ARG A 156 -11.08 -15.29 -12.65
CA ARG A 156 -10.92 -15.58 -11.22
C ARG A 156 -11.42 -14.40 -10.39
N LYS A 157 -12.27 -14.68 -9.40
CA LYS A 157 -12.69 -13.67 -8.42
C LYS A 157 -11.44 -13.17 -7.65
N PRO A 158 -11.18 -11.85 -7.57
CA PRO A 158 -10.03 -11.34 -6.85
C PRO A 158 -10.16 -11.65 -5.35
N LYS A 159 -9.03 -11.70 -4.64
CA LYS A 159 -9.03 -11.85 -3.18
C LYS A 159 -9.79 -10.68 -2.56
N LYS A 160 -10.71 -10.99 -1.65
CA LYS A 160 -11.41 -9.98 -0.85
C LYS A 160 -10.37 -9.26 0.02
N GLY A 161 -10.25 -7.94 -0.14
CA GLY A 161 -9.40 -7.12 0.71
C GLY A 161 -9.97 -7.00 2.13
N ASN A 162 -9.14 -6.52 3.05
CA ASN A 162 -9.61 -6.08 4.36
C ASN A 162 -10.38 -4.76 4.20
N PRO A 163 -11.44 -4.52 4.99
CA PRO A 163 -12.09 -3.22 4.98
C PRO A 163 -11.08 -2.17 5.50
N PRO A 164 -11.07 -0.94 4.94
CA PRO A 164 -10.10 0.07 5.33
C PRO A 164 -10.17 0.38 6.82
N SER A 165 -9.02 0.36 7.50
CA SER A 165 -8.92 0.51 8.96
C SER A 165 -9.45 1.86 9.49
N TYR A 166 -9.42 2.91 8.68
CA TYR A 166 -9.94 4.25 9.03
C TYR A 166 -11.46 4.29 9.26
N LEU A 167 -12.22 3.28 8.78
CA LEU A 167 -13.68 3.22 9.00
C LEU A 167 -14.05 2.80 10.42
N PHE A 168 -13.08 2.30 11.19
CA PHE A 168 -13.31 1.70 12.51
C PHE A 168 -12.39 2.29 13.59
N SER A 169 -11.61 3.34 13.28
CA SER A 169 -10.89 4.09 14.30
C SER A 169 -11.82 5.17 14.89
N GLU A 170 -11.80 5.32 16.21
CA GLU A 170 -12.37 6.48 16.91
C GLU A 170 -11.52 7.75 16.71
N GLU A 171 -10.63 7.76 15.70
CA GLU A 171 -9.78 8.89 15.37
C GLU A 171 -10.64 10.01 14.77
N GLU A 172 -10.43 11.24 15.23
CA GLU A 172 -11.05 12.44 14.67
C GLU A 172 -10.94 12.40 13.14
N VAL A 173 -12.09 12.41 12.45
CA VAL A 173 -12.12 12.47 10.99
C VAL A 173 -11.43 13.75 10.57
N ASN A 174 -10.30 13.63 9.86
CA ASN A 174 -9.61 14.79 9.30
C ASN A 174 -10.48 15.40 8.20
N ASP A 175 -11.12 16.53 8.52
CA ASP A 175 -12.04 17.25 7.65
C ASP A 175 -11.37 18.41 6.88
N TYR A 176 -10.05 18.58 7.04
CA TYR A 176 -9.32 19.62 6.32
C TYR A 176 -9.29 19.34 4.81
N LYS A 177 -9.33 20.40 4.00
CA LYS A 177 -9.31 20.29 2.54
C LYS A 177 -8.08 19.54 2.00
N PHE A 178 -6.92 19.69 2.64
CA PHE A 178 -5.70 18.97 2.25
C PHE A 178 -5.85 17.43 2.39
N HIS A 179 -6.67 16.94 3.33
CA HIS A 179 -6.94 15.50 3.48
C HIS A 179 -7.61 14.94 2.23
N PHE A 180 -8.66 15.63 1.75
CA PHE A 180 -9.36 15.24 0.54
C PHE A 180 -8.46 15.34 -0.71
N LEU A 181 -7.61 16.36 -0.77
CA LEU A 181 -6.62 16.49 -1.84
C LEU A 181 -5.63 15.33 -1.84
N LEU A 182 -5.16 14.88 -0.67
CA LEU A 182 -4.31 13.69 -0.56
C LEU A 182 -5.00 12.44 -1.12
N GLN A 183 -6.27 12.21 -0.82
CA GLN A 183 -7.02 11.08 -1.40
C GLN A 183 -7.15 11.20 -2.93
N GLN A 184 -7.34 12.41 -3.45
CA GLN A 184 -7.38 12.65 -4.90
C GLN A 184 -6.01 12.42 -5.55
N ILE A 185 -4.91 12.89 -4.95
CA ILE A 185 -3.55 12.66 -5.43
C ILE A 185 -3.27 11.15 -5.52
N LYS A 186 -3.61 10.37 -4.49
CA LYS A 186 -3.50 8.90 -4.53
C LYS A 186 -4.28 8.29 -5.70
N SER A 187 -5.53 8.72 -5.88
CA SER A 187 -6.40 8.26 -6.97
C SER A 187 -5.83 8.58 -8.35
N ASP A 188 -5.27 9.78 -8.54
CA ASP A 188 -4.68 10.20 -9.79
C ASP A 188 -3.37 9.47 -10.10
N ILE A 189 -2.50 9.28 -9.10
CA ILE A 189 -1.29 8.46 -9.23
C ILE A 189 -1.65 7.03 -9.63
N PHE A 190 -2.62 6.42 -8.95
CA PHE A 190 -3.10 5.07 -9.27
C PHE A 190 -3.64 4.98 -10.71
N LYS A 191 -4.32 6.02 -11.18
CA LYS A 191 -4.82 6.14 -12.56
C LYS A 191 -3.79 6.63 -13.58
N GLN A 192 -2.52 6.77 -13.18
CA GLN A 192 -1.41 7.25 -14.01
C GLN A 192 -1.65 8.66 -14.59
N ARG A 193 -2.35 9.52 -13.86
CA ARG A 193 -2.66 10.92 -14.23
C ARG A 193 -1.67 11.88 -13.57
N THR A 194 -0.40 11.76 -13.93
CA THR A 194 0.71 12.47 -13.28
C THR A 194 0.53 13.99 -13.26
N GLU A 195 0.15 14.61 -14.38
CA GLU A 195 -0.05 16.06 -14.45
C GLU A 195 -1.15 16.55 -13.50
N ALA A 196 -2.27 15.81 -13.43
CA ALA A 196 -3.38 16.13 -12.55
C ALA A 196 -3.00 15.96 -11.07
N ALA A 197 -2.11 15.00 -10.77
CA ALA A 197 -1.54 14.84 -9.44
C ALA A 197 -0.61 16.00 -9.08
N THR A 198 0.29 16.42 -9.97
CA THR A 198 1.23 17.54 -9.75
C THR A 198 0.53 18.86 -9.44
N TYR A 199 -0.59 19.17 -10.11
CA TYR A 199 -1.39 20.34 -9.77
C TYR A 199 -1.92 20.27 -8.33
N LYS A 200 -2.48 19.12 -7.94
CA LYS A 200 -3.03 18.91 -6.59
C LYS A 200 -1.97 18.85 -5.51
N ILE A 201 -0.73 18.47 -5.82
CA ILE A 201 0.41 18.52 -4.89
C ILE A 201 0.66 19.95 -4.41
N ASN A 202 0.65 20.91 -5.34
CA ASN A 202 0.80 22.34 -4.98
C ASN A 202 -0.42 22.86 -4.22
N GLU A 203 -1.63 22.44 -4.60
CA GLU A 203 -2.85 22.79 -3.87
C GLU A 203 -2.83 22.22 -2.44
N PHE A 204 -2.39 20.96 -2.27
CA PHE A 204 -2.21 20.32 -0.96
C PHE A 204 -1.28 21.16 -0.08
N LYS A 205 -0.12 21.56 -0.60
CA LYS A 205 0.82 22.42 0.12
C LYS A 205 0.14 23.71 0.61
N ASN A 206 -0.54 24.43 -0.28
CA ASN A 206 -1.19 25.70 0.07
C ASN A 206 -2.30 25.54 1.12
N GLU A 207 -3.12 24.50 0.98
CA GLU A 207 -4.19 24.19 1.95
C GLU A 207 -3.63 23.73 3.29
N PHE A 208 -2.55 22.94 3.29
CA PHE A 208 -1.85 22.54 4.51
C PHE A 208 -1.34 23.75 5.28
N ILE A 209 -0.63 24.68 4.62
CA ILE A 209 -0.13 25.91 5.24
C ILE A 209 -1.28 26.80 5.73
N THR A 210 -2.38 26.87 4.98
CA THR A 210 -3.57 27.64 5.36
C THR A 210 -4.29 27.07 6.59
N SER A 211 -4.30 25.73 6.74
CA SER A 211 -4.94 25.05 7.87
C SER A 211 -4.35 25.45 9.23
N LEU A 212 -3.10 25.93 9.27
CA LEU A 212 -2.42 26.40 10.48
C LEU A 212 -3.15 27.57 11.15
N ASN A 213 -3.97 28.33 10.41
CA ASN A 213 -4.80 29.37 11.02
C ASN A 213 -5.80 28.80 12.05
N SER A 214 -6.24 27.54 11.91
CA SER A 214 -7.13 26.88 12.89
C SER A 214 -6.42 26.47 14.18
N PHE A 215 -5.09 26.56 14.22
CA PHE A 215 -4.27 26.27 15.40
C PHE A 215 -3.90 27.54 16.18
N ILE A 216 -4.31 28.73 15.74
CA ILE A 216 -4.08 29.99 16.47
C ILE A 216 -4.65 29.90 17.88
N ILE A 217 -3.87 30.36 18.86
CA ILE A 217 -4.25 30.41 20.28
C ILE A 217 -4.32 31.87 20.70
N ASP A 218 -5.50 32.30 21.13
CA ASP A 218 -5.68 33.61 21.75
C ASP A 218 -5.13 33.62 23.18
N LYS A 219 -4.74 34.80 23.67
CA LYS A 219 -4.37 34.97 25.08
C LYS A 219 -5.61 34.91 25.96
N THR A 220 -5.78 33.77 26.62
CA THR A 220 -6.80 33.57 27.65
C THR A 220 -6.14 33.16 28.96
N GLY A 221 -6.38 33.95 30.01
CA GLY A 221 -5.89 33.64 31.36
C GLY A 221 -4.37 33.71 31.55
N SER A 222 -3.89 32.85 32.43
CA SER A 222 -2.50 32.69 32.88
C SER A 222 -1.64 31.93 31.87
N ALA A 223 -0.31 32.04 32.01
CA ALA A 223 0.63 31.29 31.17
C ALA A 223 0.46 29.76 31.27
N ALA A 224 -0.01 29.25 32.42
CA ALA A 224 -0.25 27.82 32.62
C ALA A 224 -1.49 27.33 31.88
N GLU A 225 -2.57 28.12 31.87
CA GLU A 225 -3.79 27.81 31.09
C GLU A 225 -3.49 27.81 29.59
N VAL A 226 -2.75 28.81 29.12
CA VAL A 226 -2.27 28.87 27.73
C VAL A 226 -1.40 27.66 27.39
N ALA A 227 -0.52 27.22 28.29
CA ALA A 227 0.33 26.06 28.05
C ALA A 227 -0.46 24.75 27.90
N ALA A 228 -1.58 24.62 28.63
CA ALA A 228 -2.49 23.48 28.46
C ALA A 228 -3.12 23.49 27.07
N VAL A 229 -3.60 24.65 26.59
CA VAL A 229 -4.14 24.79 25.22
C VAL A 229 -3.06 24.51 24.17
N VAL A 230 -1.81 24.92 24.41
CA VAL A 230 -0.67 24.59 23.54
C VAL A 230 -0.43 23.08 23.48
N GLU A 231 -0.56 22.37 24.61
CA GLU A 231 -0.45 20.91 24.66
C GLU A 231 -1.57 20.24 23.84
N ASP A 232 -2.81 20.69 24.00
CA ASP A 232 -3.94 20.19 23.20
C ASP A 232 -3.74 20.44 21.71
N LYS A 233 -3.22 21.62 21.32
CA LYS A 233 -2.90 21.93 19.92
C LYS A 233 -1.72 21.10 19.38
N ILE A 234 -0.75 20.75 20.23
CA ILE A 234 0.29 19.79 19.87
C ILE A 234 -0.34 18.42 19.62
N ASP A 235 -1.19 17.93 20.50
CA ASP A 235 -1.79 16.60 20.35
C ASP A 235 -2.73 16.56 19.13
N ASN A 236 -3.55 17.59 18.91
CA ASN A 236 -4.42 17.72 17.75
C ASN A 236 -3.66 17.94 16.44
N SER A 237 -2.38 18.34 16.46
CA SER A 237 -1.58 18.44 15.23
C SER A 237 -1.25 17.07 14.62
N LEU A 238 -1.59 15.97 15.32
CA LEU A 238 -1.31 14.61 14.89
C LEU A 238 -1.95 14.28 13.53
N ILE A 239 -3.16 14.78 13.30
CA ILE A 239 -3.87 14.61 12.01
C ILE A 239 -3.15 15.33 10.87
N LEU A 240 -2.60 16.52 11.12
CA LEU A 240 -1.77 17.24 10.14
C LEU A 240 -0.50 16.43 9.83
N ARG A 241 0.19 15.98 10.88
CA ARG A 241 1.41 15.18 10.76
C ARG A 241 1.17 13.91 9.96
N ASN A 242 0.14 13.13 10.30
CA ASN A 242 -0.15 11.85 9.65
C ASN A 242 -0.36 12.01 8.15
N ASP A 243 -1.22 12.94 7.75
CA ASP A 243 -1.50 13.22 6.33
C ASP A 243 -0.29 13.78 5.60
N TYR A 244 0.49 14.66 6.25
CA TYR A 244 1.74 15.18 5.67
C TYR A 244 2.74 14.06 5.41
N VAL A 245 2.95 13.15 6.36
CA VAL A 245 3.89 12.04 6.19
C VAL A 245 3.43 11.12 5.08
N GLU A 246 2.15 10.77 5.03
CA GLU A 246 1.60 9.95 3.94
C GLU A 246 1.72 10.65 2.59
N PHE A 247 1.48 11.96 2.54
CA PHE A 247 1.70 12.78 1.35
C PHE A 247 3.17 12.73 0.89
N ILE A 248 4.12 12.99 1.78
CA ILE A 248 5.56 13.00 1.48
C ILE A 248 6.03 11.62 1.00
N GLU A 249 5.63 10.54 1.66
CA GLU A 249 5.92 9.17 1.22
C GLU A 249 5.40 8.93 -0.20
N LEU A 250 4.14 9.30 -0.46
CA LEU A 250 3.50 9.09 -1.75
C LEU A 250 4.20 9.85 -2.88
N VAL A 251 4.49 11.13 -2.70
CA VAL A 251 5.07 11.97 -3.77
C VAL A 251 6.54 11.63 -4.03
N LEU A 252 7.31 11.25 -3.00
CA LEU A 252 8.71 10.83 -3.15
C LEU A 252 8.84 9.45 -3.83
N LEU A 253 7.97 8.49 -3.47
CA LEU A 253 7.94 7.17 -4.11
C LEU A 253 7.64 7.25 -5.61
N ASN A 254 6.87 8.26 -6.03
CA ASN A 254 6.48 8.48 -7.42
C ASN A 254 7.32 9.57 -8.13
N ASN A 255 8.37 10.10 -7.49
CA ASN A 255 9.23 11.16 -8.03
C ASN A 255 8.48 12.39 -8.55
N LEU A 256 7.45 12.83 -7.82
CA LEU A 256 6.57 13.94 -8.24
C LEU A 256 6.99 15.31 -7.71
N ILE A 257 7.97 15.33 -6.82
CA ILE A 257 8.54 16.54 -6.22
C ILE A 257 10.06 16.47 -6.26
N ASP A 258 10.69 17.63 -6.21
CA ASP A 258 12.13 17.81 -6.08
C ASP A 258 12.49 18.44 -4.72
N VAL A 259 13.77 18.79 -4.54
CA VAL A 259 14.23 19.44 -3.31
C VAL A 259 13.69 20.86 -3.15
N ASP A 260 13.44 21.58 -4.24
CA ASP A 260 12.96 22.96 -4.20
C ASP A 260 11.53 23.03 -3.65
N PHE A 261 10.70 22.04 -3.98
CA PHE A 261 9.39 21.89 -3.34
C PHE A 261 9.51 21.74 -1.81
N LEU A 262 10.44 20.90 -1.33
CA LEU A 262 10.65 20.67 0.10
C LEU A 262 11.18 21.93 0.79
N ILE A 263 12.16 22.61 0.20
CA ILE A 263 12.71 23.88 0.71
C ILE A 263 11.58 24.89 0.83
N GLY A 264 10.82 25.12 -0.25
CA GLY A 264 9.71 26.06 -0.26
C GLY A 264 8.60 25.66 0.72
N PHE A 265 8.35 24.37 0.95
CA PHE A 265 7.40 23.93 1.98
C PHE A 265 7.82 24.37 3.38
N PHE A 266 9.08 24.16 3.77
CA PHE A 266 9.56 24.54 5.10
C PHE A 266 9.71 26.06 5.26
N GLU A 267 10.05 26.78 4.19
CA GLU A 267 10.00 28.24 4.18
C GLU A 267 8.58 28.75 4.45
N ASP A 268 7.59 28.26 3.69
CA ASP A 268 6.19 28.68 3.85
C ASP A 268 5.64 28.31 5.24
N LEU A 269 5.98 27.12 5.74
CA LEU A 269 5.58 26.65 7.07
C LEU A 269 6.12 27.55 8.19
N TYR A 270 7.42 27.84 8.18
CA TYR A 270 8.04 28.70 9.18
C TYR A 270 7.55 30.15 9.05
N ASN A 271 7.45 30.66 7.83
CA ASN A 271 7.03 32.03 7.58
C ASN A 271 5.57 32.25 7.99
N LYS A 272 4.68 31.28 7.73
CA LYS A 272 3.30 31.33 8.19
C LYS A 272 3.19 31.39 9.71
N TYR A 273 4.01 30.63 10.43
CA TYR A 273 4.11 30.74 11.89
C TYR A 273 4.51 32.16 12.32
N LYS A 274 5.54 32.76 11.70
CA LYS A 274 5.99 34.12 12.04
C LYS A 274 4.94 35.18 11.72
N GLU A 275 4.21 35.04 10.60
CA GLU A 275 3.08 35.92 10.26
C GLU A 275 1.95 35.83 11.28
N ILE A 276 1.58 34.61 11.70
CA ILE A 276 0.60 34.41 12.76
C ILE A 276 1.06 35.12 14.04
N LYS A 277 2.32 34.93 14.45
CA LYS A 277 2.89 35.61 15.64
C LYS A 277 2.83 37.14 15.51
N SER A 278 3.14 37.69 14.33
CA SER A 278 3.12 39.16 14.13
C SER A 278 1.73 39.77 14.07
N ASN A 279 0.71 38.99 13.71
CA ASN A 279 -0.67 39.47 13.59
C ASN A 279 -1.44 39.43 14.92
N VAL A 280 -0.86 38.83 15.98
CA VAL A 280 -1.48 38.86 17.31
C VAL A 280 -1.48 40.30 17.84
N SER A 281 -2.68 40.81 18.08
CA SER A 281 -2.88 42.15 18.62
C SER A 281 -2.70 42.16 20.15
N GLY A 282 -1.99 43.16 20.68
CA GLY A 282 -1.81 43.34 22.12
C GLY A 282 -0.71 42.45 22.73
N THR A 283 -0.83 42.14 24.01
CA THR A 283 0.17 41.32 24.72
C THR A 283 -0.05 39.83 24.48
N PHE A 284 1.02 39.09 24.24
CA PHE A 284 1.00 37.64 24.07
C PHE A 284 2.07 36.98 24.96
N TYR A 285 1.99 35.65 25.13
CA TYR A 285 3.06 34.85 25.73
C TYR A 285 3.79 34.11 24.62
N ASP A 286 5.14 34.06 24.64
CA ASP A 286 5.89 33.34 23.61
C ASP A 286 5.51 31.86 23.51
N ILE A 287 5.11 31.24 24.63
CA ILE A 287 4.65 29.84 24.66
C ILE A 287 3.43 29.58 23.77
N GLN A 288 2.61 30.60 23.47
CA GLN A 288 1.42 30.47 22.62
C GLN A 288 1.72 29.89 21.25
N PHE A 289 2.96 30.04 20.77
CA PHE A 289 3.36 29.60 19.45
C PHE A 289 4.28 28.38 19.46
N ASN A 290 4.56 27.80 20.63
CA ASN A 290 5.44 26.63 20.75
C ASN A 290 4.90 25.40 20.00
N HIS A 291 3.58 25.26 19.82
CA HIS A 291 2.99 24.18 19.04
C HIS A 291 3.36 24.26 17.54
N PHE A 292 3.51 25.45 16.96
CA PHE A 292 4.00 25.60 15.57
C PHE A 292 5.48 25.21 15.45
N GLN A 293 6.30 25.66 16.40
CA GLN A 293 7.71 25.29 16.44
C GLN A 293 7.89 23.78 16.65
N PHE A 294 7.03 23.17 17.48
CA PHE A 294 6.98 21.73 17.66
C PHE A 294 6.69 21.03 16.32
N LEU A 295 5.62 21.43 15.64
CA LEU A 295 5.20 20.85 14.37
C LEU A 295 6.28 21.00 13.29
N ILE A 296 6.90 22.17 13.15
CA ILE A 296 7.99 22.40 12.17
C ILE A 296 9.13 21.39 12.35
N ARG A 297 9.62 21.23 13.58
CA ARG A 297 10.70 20.27 13.88
C ARG A 297 10.25 18.85 13.60
N GLU A 298 9.03 18.50 14.02
CA GLU A 298 8.46 17.18 13.82
C GLU A 298 8.37 16.84 12.33
N LEU A 299 7.75 17.70 11.51
CA LEU A 299 7.62 17.47 10.07
C LEU A 299 8.98 17.41 9.38
N PHE A 300 9.96 18.24 9.77
CA PHE A 300 11.32 18.18 9.21
C PHE A 300 11.99 16.82 9.51
N LEU A 301 11.87 16.37 10.76
CA LEU A 301 12.41 15.07 11.19
C LEU A 301 11.77 13.90 10.42
N TYR A 302 10.44 13.90 10.26
CA TYR A 302 9.75 12.88 9.48
C TYR A 302 10.14 12.92 8.00
N THR A 303 10.26 14.11 7.39
CA THR A 303 10.67 14.25 5.98
C THR A 303 12.05 13.66 5.74
N VAL A 304 13.04 13.97 6.60
CA VAL A 304 14.38 13.39 6.46
C VAL A 304 14.36 11.88 6.70
N THR A 305 13.55 11.40 7.64
CA THR A 305 13.40 9.95 7.88
C THR A 305 12.83 9.23 6.65
N VAL A 306 11.81 9.81 5.99
CA VAL A 306 11.27 9.25 4.73
C VAL A 306 12.30 9.30 3.61
N LEU A 307 13.08 10.37 3.49
CA LEU A 307 14.16 10.46 2.51
C LEU A 307 15.25 9.41 2.73
N ILE A 308 15.62 9.13 3.98
CA ILE A 308 16.56 8.06 4.34
C ILE A 308 15.99 6.70 3.92
N ASN A 309 14.73 6.41 4.28
CA ASN A 309 14.06 5.15 3.95
C ASN A 309 13.85 4.94 2.45
N THR A 310 13.83 6.02 1.66
CA THR A 310 13.74 5.98 0.19
C THR A 310 15.10 6.13 -0.51
N GLU A 311 16.20 6.06 0.25
CA GLU A 311 17.60 6.19 -0.22
C GLU A 311 17.88 7.48 -1.02
N ARG A 312 17.17 8.58 -0.73
CA ARG A 312 17.28 9.88 -1.42
C ARG A 312 18.39 10.76 -0.82
N TYR A 313 19.60 10.23 -0.73
CA TYR A 313 20.72 10.86 -0.01
C TYR A 313 21.16 12.21 -0.59
N GLU A 314 21.17 12.35 -1.92
CA GLU A 314 21.49 13.62 -2.58
C GLU A 314 20.43 14.70 -2.28
N THR A 315 19.15 14.33 -2.24
CA THR A 315 18.06 15.23 -1.86
C THR A 315 18.22 15.71 -0.41
N ILE A 316 18.59 14.82 0.51
CA ILE A 316 18.88 15.20 1.91
C ILE A 316 20.03 16.21 1.96
N ASN A 317 21.15 15.92 1.27
CA ASN A 317 22.31 16.80 1.25
C ASN A 317 21.96 18.20 0.72
N LYS A 318 21.18 18.29 -0.37
CA LYS A 318 20.68 19.56 -0.89
C LYS A 318 19.75 20.26 0.09
N LEU A 319 18.85 19.53 0.75
CA LEU A 319 17.88 20.09 1.71
C LEU A 319 18.57 20.68 2.94
N ILE A 320 19.58 20.02 3.51
CA ILE A 320 20.29 20.51 4.71
C ILE A 320 21.31 21.61 4.41
N ASN A 321 21.83 21.67 3.18
CA ASN A 321 22.74 22.74 2.74
C ASN A 321 22.02 23.91 2.07
N ALA A 322 20.69 23.84 1.93
CA ALA A 322 19.89 24.91 1.40
C ALA A 322 19.93 26.14 2.31
N ARG A 323 19.90 27.32 1.70
CA ARG A 323 19.71 28.59 2.39
C ARG A 323 18.23 28.93 2.38
N TYR A 324 17.59 28.90 3.55
CA TYR A 324 16.16 29.18 3.71
C TYR A 324 15.94 30.67 3.94
N PHE A 325 14.99 31.29 3.23
CA PHE A 325 14.61 32.69 3.40
C PHE A 325 13.44 32.80 4.39
N LEU A 326 13.79 33.02 5.65
CA LEU A 326 12.88 32.97 6.78
C LEU A 326 12.65 34.37 7.36
N TYR A 327 11.43 34.68 7.79
CA TYR A 327 11.13 35.91 8.49
C TYR A 327 12.00 36.05 9.74
N ARG A 328 12.54 37.25 9.93
CA ARG A 328 13.25 37.66 11.15
C ARG A 328 12.31 37.63 12.35
N GLU A 329 12.84 37.99 13.52
CA GLU A 329 12.03 38.00 14.74
C GLU A 329 10.76 38.85 14.60
N TYR A 330 10.83 39.93 13.84
CA TYR A 330 9.68 40.74 13.43
C TYR A 330 9.52 40.70 11.91
N VAL A 331 8.31 40.37 11.44
CA VAL A 331 7.98 40.24 10.01
C VAL A 331 8.30 41.51 9.21
N GLN A 332 8.07 42.68 9.81
CA GLN A 332 8.40 44.00 9.21
C GLN A 332 9.90 44.18 8.90
N ASN A 333 10.78 43.40 9.53
CA ASN A 333 12.22 43.43 9.27
C ASN A 333 12.61 42.57 8.04
N GLY A 334 11.63 41.99 7.36
CA GLY A 334 11.82 41.15 6.18
C GLY A 334 12.33 39.75 6.50
N LYS A 335 12.79 39.06 5.45
CA LYS A 335 13.36 37.72 5.50
C LYS A 335 14.88 37.78 5.53
N GLU A 336 15.49 36.81 6.18
CA GLU A 336 16.93 36.58 6.14
C GLU A 336 17.24 35.15 5.74
N GLY A 337 18.42 34.95 5.16
CA GLY A 337 18.94 33.62 4.93
C GLY A 337 19.24 32.95 6.27
N ALA A 338 18.79 31.72 6.44
CA ALA A 338 19.05 30.88 7.59
C ALA A 338 19.31 29.43 7.16
N ASP A 339 19.98 28.68 8.02
CA ASP A 339 20.23 27.26 7.79
C ASP A 339 19.15 26.41 8.47
N PHE A 340 19.09 25.11 8.14
CA PHE A 340 18.03 24.22 8.62
C PHE A 340 17.97 24.07 10.15
N GLU A 341 19.05 24.35 10.88
CA GLU A 341 19.08 24.37 12.34
C GLU A 341 18.11 25.38 12.94
N ARG A 342 17.62 26.34 12.14
CA ARG A 342 16.52 27.24 12.54
C ARG A 342 15.24 26.47 12.90
N PHE A 343 15.05 25.26 12.36
CA PHE A 343 13.92 24.38 12.65
C PHE A 343 14.07 23.60 13.98
N ASP A 344 15.27 23.52 14.57
CA ASP A 344 15.48 22.89 15.89
C ASP A 344 15.28 23.89 17.05
N CYS A 345 14.05 24.35 17.26
CA CYS A 345 13.72 25.25 18.36
C CYS A 345 13.62 24.50 19.71
N TYR A 346 14.28 25.02 20.75
CA TYR A 346 14.09 24.55 22.11
C TYR A 346 12.86 25.19 22.75
N LEU A 347 11.93 24.37 23.25
CA LEU A 347 10.66 24.80 23.86
C LEU A 347 10.76 24.89 25.39
N GLY A 348 11.74 25.66 25.89
CA GLY A 348 12.09 25.69 27.31
C GLY A 348 10.93 26.06 28.25
N SER A 349 10.14 27.06 27.90
CA SER A 349 8.99 27.47 28.72
C SER A 349 7.92 26.39 28.84
N LEU A 350 7.67 25.63 27.77
CA LEU A 350 6.74 24.49 27.80
C LEU A 350 7.30 23.38 28.68
N GLU A 351 8.58 23.06 28.54
CA GLU A 351 9.24 22.04 29.35
C GLU A 351 9.24 22.37 30.85
N GLU A 352 9.54 23.61 31.22
CA GLU A 352 9.50 24.07 32.62
C GLU A 352 8.11 23.90 33.25
N LEU A 353 7.05 24.20 32.50
CA LEU A 353 5.67 24.03 32.97
C LEU A 353 5.29 22.57 33.11
N GLN A 354 5.71 21.72 32.17
CA GLN A 354 5.43 20.29 32.22
C GLN A 354 6.22 19.59 33.34
N ASN A 355 7.46 20.00 33.59
CA ASN A 355 8.24 19.56 34.74
C ASN A 355 7.51 19.82 36.07
N LYS A 356 6.90 21.01 36.19
CA LYS A 356 6.08 21.36 37.38
C LYS A 356 4.79 20.56 37.45
N LYS A 357 4.06 20.43 36.33
CA LYS A 357 2.78 19.70 36.25
C LYS A 357 2.91 18.22 36.62
N PHE A 358 3.96 17.56 36.17
CA PHE A 358 4.19 16.12 36.40
C PHE A 358 5.12 15.81 37.58
N GLU A 359 5.57 16.84 38.31
CA GLU A 359 6.50 16.71 39.44
C GLU A 359 7.76 15.87 39.12
N ARG A 360 8.24 15.95 37.87
CA ARG A 360 9.43 15.24 37.40
C ARG A 360 10.27 16.11 36.47
N LYS A 361 11.55 15.77 36.29
CA LYS A 361 12.42 16.41 35.31
C LYS A 361 12.48 15.57 34.04
N PHE A 362 11.93 16.07 32.94
CA PHE A 362 12.11 15.51 31.60
C PHE A 362 13.55 15.75 31.11
N TYR A 363 14.11 14.81 30.34
CA TYR A 363 15.31 15.09 29.54
C TYR A 363 15.01 16.06 28.40
N SER A 364 13.88 15.81 27.73
CA SER A 364 13.27 16.73 26.79
C SER A 364 11.80 16.38 26.66
N TYR A 365 10.92 17.27 27.09
CA TYR A 365 9.47 17.05 26.98
C TYR A 365 9.05 16.89 25.52
N MET A 366 9.67 17.69 24.64
CA MET A 366 9.46 17.63 23.21
C MET A 366 9.85 16.26 22.63
N ALA A 367 10.98 15.70 23.03
CA ALA A 367 11.44 14.41 22.53
C ALA A 367 10.52 13.28 22.99
N GLU A 368 10.08 13.29 24.26
CA GLU A 368 9.12 12.31 24.76
C GLU A 368 7.80 12.38 24.00
N LYS A 369 7.26 13.58 23.73
CA LYS A 369 6.04 13.75 22.93
C LYS A 369 6.20 13.23 21.49
N ILE A 370 7.30 13.52 20.79
CA ILE A 370 7.56 13.00 19.44
C ILE A 370 7.60 11.47 19.45
N VAL A 371 8.31 10.88 20.41
CA VAL A 371 8.47 9.42 20.52
C VAL A 371 7.14 8.73 20.83
N ASN A 372 6.34 9.27 21.76
CA ASN A 372 5.04 8.70 22.11
C ASN A 372 4.03 8.77 20.96
N ARG A 373 4.21 9.72 20.04
CA ARG A 373 3.36 9.91 18.85
C ARG A 373 3.89 9.24 17.59
N ALA A 374 5.00 8.51 17.69
CA ALA A 374 5.59 7.72 16.59
C ALA A 374 4.79 6.42 16.32
N THR A 375 3.51 6.57 15.95
CA THR A 375 2.54 5.49 15.74
C THR A 375 2.44 5.04 14.28
N ILE A 376 3.14 5.69 13.36
CA ILE A 376 3.13 5.32 11.93
C ILE A 376 3.90 4.01 11.78
N ASN A 377 3.21 2.92 11.39
CA ASN A 377 3.74 1.54 11.41
C ASN A 377 5.15 1.35 10.79
N LYS A 378 5.54 2.18 9.83
CA LYS A 378 6.86 2.11 9.14
C LYS A 378 7.93 3.06 9.69
N LEU A 379 7.57 4.00 10.56
CA LEU A 379 8.46 5.05 11.09
C LEU A 379 8.40 5.00 12.62
N GLN A 380 9.19 4.10 13.19
CA GLN A 380 9.21 3.82 14.62
C GLN A 380 10.09 4.84 15.36
N LYS A 381 9.96 4.87 16.70
CA LYS A 381 10.76 5.77 17.56
C LYS A 381 12.27 5.69 17.33
N VAL A 382 12.79 4.49 17.01
CA VAL A 382 14.23 4.26 16.80
C VAL A 382 14.67 4.89 15.47
N ASP A 383 13.84 4.81 14.43
CA ASP A 383 14.14 5.44 13.13
C ASP A 383 14.26 6.96 13.29
N LEU A 384 13.32 7.58 14.02
CA LEU A 384 13.35 9.00 14.31
C LEU A 384 14.57 9.40 15.15
N ALA A 385 14.94 8.61 16.16
CA ALA A 385 16.12 8.87 16.98
C ALA A 385 17.42 8.76 16.18
N GLN A 386 17.52 7.78 15.28
CA GLN A 386 18.66 7.65 14.35
C GLN A 386 18.72 8.86 13.41
N THR A 387 17.60 9.26 12.79
CA THR A 387 17.54 10.44 11.92
C THR A 387 17.93 11.72 12.67
N ASP A 388 17.41 11.93 13.87
CA ASP A 388 17.68 13.12 14.68
C ASP A 388 19.18 13.24 15.04
N THR A 389 19.81 12.11 15.34
CA THR A 389 21.25 12.03 15.63
C THR A 389 22.09 12.20 14.37
N LEU A 390 21.65 11.66 13.23
CA LEU A 390 22.31 11.86 11.94
C LEU A 390 22.25 13.32 11.49
N LEU A 391 21.11 14.00 11.67
CA LEU A 391 20.96 15.44 11.41
C LEU A 391 21.92 16.27 12.25
N TYR A 392 22.14 15.89 13.52
CA TYR A 392 23.17 16.52 14.34
C TYR A 392 24.56 16.37 13.73
N TYR A 393 24.96 15.15 13.34
CA TYR A 393 26.28 14.93 12.73
C TYR A 393 26.45 15.73 11.45
N LEU A 394 25.43 15.75 10.59
CA LEU A 394 25.47 16.53 9.36
C LEU A 394 25.52 18.05 9.63
N SER A 395 24.83 18.53 10.67
CA SER A 395 24.91 19.92 11.12
C SER A 395 26.30 20.32 11.61
N VAL A 396 27.03 19.40 12.23
CA VAL A 396 28.40 19.62 12.72
C VAL A 396 29.42 19.54 11.58
N LEU A 397 29.26 18.59 10.67
CA LEU A 397 30.22 18.30 9.61
C LEU A 397 30.13 19.28 8.43
N ARG A 398 28.98 19.92 8.21
CA ARG A 398 28.81 20.87 7.10
C ARG A 398 29.47 22.22 7.38
N THR A 399 29.96 22.87 6.33
CA THR A 399 30.33 24.28 6.38
C THR A 399 29.08 25.13 6.52
N LYS A 400 29.06 26.05 7.48
CA LYS A 400 27.91 26.91 7.77
C LYS A 400 28.31 28.29 8.24
N GLU A 401 27.44 29.27 8.03
CA GLU A 401 27.65 30.65 8.50
C GLU A 401 27.27 30.83 9.98
N SER A 402 26.36 30.00 10.49
CA SER A 402 25.88 30.10 11.87
C SER A 402 26.61 29.13 12.79
N ASP A 403 26.99 29.58 13.98
CA ASP A 403 27.55 28.73 15.04
C ASP A 403 26.50 27.79 15.69
N ARG A 404 25.24 27.85 15.25
CA ARG A 404 24.16 27.00 15.77
C ARG A 404 24.26 25.59 15.22
N TYR A 405 24.23 24.59 16.09
CA TYR A 405 24.10 23.18 15.71
C TYR A 405 22.67 22.66 15.96
N TRP A 406 22.25 21.70 15.15
CA TRP A 406 21.05 20.90 15.42
C TRP A 406 21.29 20.08 16.69
N PHE A 407 20.47 20.22 17.72
CA PHE A 407 20.63 19.39 18.92
C PHE A 407 19.83 18.08 18.76
N PRO A 408 20.45 16.89 18.92
CA PRO A 408 19.79 15.62 18.66
C PRO A 408 18.88 15.20 19.81
N ARG A 409 17.75 15.87 20.03
CA ARG A 409 16.89 15.69 21.22
C ARG A 409 16.43 14.25 21.50
N LEU A 410 16.41 13.38 20.49
CA LEU A 410 15.96 11.99 20.61
C LEU A 410 17.10 11.01 20.94
N TYR A 411 18.36 11.44 21.13
CA TYR A 411 19.50 10.54 21.30
C TYR A 411 19.34 9.53 22.47
N VAL A 412 18.68 9.93 23.57
CA VAL A 412 18.40 9.05 24.73
C VAL A 412 17.44 7.89 24.40
N TYR A 413 16.71 7.97 23.29
CA TYR A 413 15.79 6.93 22.83
C TYR A 413 16.43 5.93 21.86
N LEU A 414 17.71 6.09 21.51
CA LEU A 414 18.47 5.10 20.72
C LEU A 414 18.66 3.79 21.50
N GLY A 415 18.83 3.88 22.82
CA GLY A 415 19.22 2.75 23.67
C GLY A 415 20.55 2.16 23.19
N TYR A 416 20.57 0.85 22.94
CA TYR A 416 21.73 0.16 22.36
C TYR A 416 21.75 0.18 20.82
N SER A 417 20.77 0.81 20.17
CA SER A 417 20.69 0.86 18.71
C SER A 417 21.81 1.73 18.16
N LYS A 418 22.46 1.25 17.11
CA LYS A 418 23.43 2.03 16.34
C LYS A 418 22.74 2.69 15.15
N ILE A 419 23.33 3.77 14.63
CA ILE A 419 22.85 4.37 13.38
C ILE A 419 23.21 3.43 12.23
N GLU A 420 22.22 2.67 11.74
CA GLU A 420 22.47 1.57 10.80
C GLU A 420 23.14 2.04 9.51
N LEU A 421 22.78 3.23 9.04
CA LEU A 421 23.37 3.86 7.85
C LEU A 421 24.89 4.03 8.01
N LEU A 422 25.36 4.45 9.19
CA LEU A 422 26.79 4.62 9.47
C LEU A 422 27.51 3.28 9.64
N GLN A 423 26.83 2.22 10.08
CA GLN A 423 27.46 0.91 10.15
C GLN A 423 27.63 0.28 8.77
N LYS A 424 26.63 0.46 7.89
CA LYS A 424 26.60 -0.18 6.59
C LYS A 424 27.64 0.40 5.62
N ILE A 425 28.15 1.62 5.85
CA ILE A 425 29.22 2.21 5.02
C ILE A 425 30.58 1.50 5.17
N GLU A 426 30.72 0.48 6.02
CA GLU A 426 31.84 -0.47 5.94
C GLU A 426 31.89 -1.19 4.58
N SER A 427 30.73 -1.38 3.93
CA SER A 427 30.63 -1.92 2.57
C SER A 427 30.83 -0.81 1.54
N ARG A 428 31.71 -1.04 0.56
CA ARG A 428 31.96 -0.12 -0.55
C ARG A 428 30.70 0.16 -1.36
N ARG A 429 29.90 -0.87 -1.63
CA ARG A 429 28.60 -0.73 -2.30
C ARG A 429 27.65 0.22 -1.56
N HIS A 430 27.64 0.18 -0.22
CA HIS A 430 26.78 1.06 0.56
C HIS A 430 27.36 2.46 0.68
N PHE A 431 28.68 2.58 0.86
CA PHE A 431 29.40 3.85 0.78
C PHE A 431 29.06 4.60 -0.52
N ASP A 432 29.10 3.93 -1.68
CA ASP A 432 28.81 4.58 -2.97
C ASP A 432 27.38 5.14 -3.06
N LYS A 433 26.41 4.57 -2.34
CA LYS A 433 25.07 5.14 -2.21
C LYS A 433 25.04 6.34 -1.28
N VAL A 434 25.70 6.23 -0.12
CA VAL A 434 25.58 7.18 1.00
C VAL A 434 26.50 8.38 0.86
N LYS A 435 27.60 8.31 0.11
CA LYS A 435 28.58 9.41 -0.02
C LYS A 435 27.98 10.76 -0.40
N ALA A 436 26.91 10.74 -1.21
CA ALA A 436 26.16 11.93 -1.60
C ALA A 436 25.51 12.65 -0.40
N LEU A 437 25.15 11.93 0.67
CA LEU A 437 24.63 12.51 1.92
C LEU A 437 25.63 13.47 2.55
N PHE A 438 26.91 13.10 2.55
CA PHE A 438 28.00 13.86 3.15
C PHE A 438 28.66 14.85 2.18
N GLY A 439 28.25 14.85 0.91
CA GLY A 439 28.84 15.72 -0.12
C GLY A 439 30.28 15.35 -0.47
N VAL A 440 30.66 14.08 -0.32
CA VAL A 440 32.02 13.58 -0.60
C VAL A 440 32.06 12.67 -1.83
N ASN A 441 33.19 12.65 -2.52
CA ASN A 441 33.40 11.92 -3.77
C ASN A 441 33.95 10.51 -3.54
N ASP A 442 34.81 10.36 -2.54
CA ASP A 442 35.53 9.12 -2.25
C ASP A 442 35.67 8.81 -0.75
N ILE A 443 36.22 7.63 -0.47
CA ILE A 443 36.35 7.10 0.89
C ILE A 443 37.30 7.97 1.72
N GLN A 444 38.34 8.54 1.09
CA GLN A 444 39.35 9.30 1.80
C GLN A 444 38.77 10.63 2.31
N GLU A 445 38.00 11.33 1.46
CA GLU A 445 37.27 12.53 1.87
C GLU A 445 36.30 12.24 3.05
N LEU A 446 35.58 11.11 3.03
CA LEU A 446 34.70 10.73 4.15
C LEU A 446 35.48 10.43 5.43
N LYS A 447 36.61 9.71 5.32
CA LYS A 447 37.49 9.42 6.46
C LYS A 447 38.02 10.70 7.10
N GLU A 448 38.46 11.65 6.28
CA GLU A 448 38.93 12.96 6.75
C GLU A 448 37.80 13.77 7.41
N LEU A 449 36.60 13.75 6.83
CA LEU A 449 35.43 14.40 7.40
C LEU A 449 35.09 13.85 8.80
N PHE A 450 35.09 12.52 8.96
CA PHE A 450 34.80 11.87 10.25
C PHE A 450 35.94 12.03 11.25
N PHE A 451 37.19 12.03 10.78
CA PHE A 451 38.36 12.28 11.63
C PHE A 451 38.32 13.68 12.24
N ASN A 452 37.86 14.67 11.47
CA ASN A 452 37.73 16.05 11.91
C ASN A 452 36.43 16.33 12.70
N PHE A 453 35.59 15.32 12.92
CA PHE A 453 34.36 15.48 13.71
C PHE A 453 34.70 15.79 15.17
N ASN A 454 34.41 17.02 15.60
CA ASN A 454 34.43 17.41 17.01
C ASN A 454 33.00 17.48 17.52
N ASN A 455 32.68 16.83 18.64
CA ASN A 455 31.33 16.76 19.20
C ASN A 455 31.07 17.95 20.15
N PRO A 456 30.46 19.07 19.69
CA PRO A 456 30.24 20.25 20.54
C PRO A 456 29.27 20.01 21.71
N TYR A 457 28.44 18.97 21.64
CA TYR A 457 27.42 18.67 22.64
C TYR A 457 27.62 17.28 23.27
N SER A 458 28.87 16.86 23.44
CA SER A 458 29.21 15.52 23.97
C SER A 458 28.51 15.19 25.29
N GLN A 459 28.33 16.16 26.18
CA GLN A 459 27.64 15.97 27.47
C GLN A 459 26.12 15.76 27.36
N GLY A 460 25.52 16.08 26.20
CA GLY A 460 24.08 15.96 26.00
C GLY A 460 23.23 16.75 27.00
N TYR A 461 22.29 16.06 27.64
CA TYR A 461 21.36 16.66 28.59
C TYR A 461 22.00 16.66 29.99
N SER A 462 21.95 17.81 30.69
CA SER A 462 22.61 18.01 31.99
C SER A 462 22.23 17.04 33.12
N HIS A 463 21.18 16.24 32.95
CA HIS A 463 20.72 15.25 33.94
C HIS A 463 20.62 13.83 33.37
N SER A 464 21.03 13.62 32.12
CA SER A 464 21.08 12.30 31.48
C SER A 464 22.32 11.53 31.94
N PHE A 465 22.19 10.21 32.10
CA PHE A 465 23.35 9.32 32.25
C PHE A 465 24.02 9.02 30.91
N ASP A 466 23.28 9.22 29.81
CA ASP A 466 23.76 9.04 28.45
C ASP A 466 24.28 10.36 27.89
N ASN A 467 25.41 10.28 27.19
CA ASN A 467 25.99 11.36 26.40
C ASN A 467 25.44 11.37 24.98
N VAL A 468 25.58 12.48 24.26
CA VAL A 468 25.32 12.47 22.81
C VAL A 468 26.41 11.59 22.16
N PRO A 469 26.04 10.49 21.50
CA PRO A 469 27.01 9.54 20.96
C PRO A 469 27.98 10.22 19.99
N ASN A 470 29.23 9.78 19.96
CA ASN A 470 30.18 10.22 18.95
C ASN A 470 29.98 9.41 17.66
N ILE A 471 30.27 10.01 16.51
CA ILE A 471 30.23 9.31 15.22
C ILE A 471 31.13 8.06 15.22
N SER A 472 32.25 8.10 15.97
CA SER A 472 33.18 6.98 16.15
C SER A 472 32.58 5.79 16.89
N ASP A 473 31.49 5.98 17.65
CA ASP A 473 30.84 4.89 18.39
C ASP A 473 30.06 3.95 17.45
N TYR A 474 29.72 4.45 16.26
CA TYR A 474 28.96 3.71 15.25
C TYR A 474 29.83 3.06 14.18
N ILE A 475 30.98 3.67 13.84
CA ILE A 475 31.89 3.13 12.85
C ILE A 475 33.35 3.50 13.16
N GLU A 476 34.22 2.49 13.06
CA GLU A 476 35.66 2.71 13.03
C GLU A 476 36.04 3.31 11.67
N ILE A 477 36.68 4.48 11.66
CA ILE A 477 37.07 5.21 10.43
C ILE A 477 37.82 4.29 9.47
N GLU A 478 38.67 3.37 9.97
CA GLU A 478 39.44 2.45 9.12
C GLU A 478 38.61 1.36 8.43
N LYS A 479 37.38 1.10 8.89
CA LYS A 479 36.50 0.13 8.27
C LYS A 479 35.65 0.71 7.13
N ILE A 480 35.61 2.03 6.95
CA ILE A 480 34.84 2.69 5.88
C ILE A 480 35.27 2.15 4.50
N GLY A 481 34.31 1.59 3.77
CA GLY A 481 34.51 1.02 2.43
C GLY A 481 35.49 -0.16 2.35
N LYS A 482 35.81 -0.80 3.49
CA LYS A 482 36.80 -1.88 3.59
C LYS A 482 36.34 -3.16 2.89
N TYR A 483 35.05 -3.45 2.92
CA TYR A 483 34.49 -4.68 2.35
C TYR A 483 33.87 -4.40 0.99
N SER A 484 34.23 -5.23 -0.01
CA SER A 484 33.80 -5.06 -1.41
C SER A 484 32.31 -5.28 -1.62
#